data_AF-A0A0J1B785-F1
#
_entry.id   AF-A0A0J1B785-F1
#
_cell.length_a   1.000
_cell.length_b   1.000
_cell.length_c   1.000
_cell.angle_alpha   90.00
_cell.angle_beta   90.00
_cell.angle_gamma   90.00
#
_symmetry.space_group_name_H-M   'P 1'
#
loop_
_entity.id
_entity.type
_entity.pdbx_description
1 polymer ?
#
loop_
_entity_poly.entity_id
_entity_poly.type
_entity_poly.pdbx_seq_one_letter_code
_entity_poly.pdbx_strand_id
1 'polypeptide(L)'
;MLQRFAERREGIWEQSNSQLNPSFNPRGGGVLSDALPLAELKRHATPAFFPYFDKTMKYRTFAAMIATSSVVMLGLMYLNTYSLDHIFWSETRFYMAILMGATMATVMLAFMFGMYKNKKANIGIFVGSAIVFATSLFLVRSQQTVDDVSWMKTMIPHHSIAILTSERANISDPRVRKLADEIIEAQRKEIAEMKQLIAELEG
;
A
#
# COMPACT_ATOMS: atom_id res chain seq x y z
N MET A 1 -11.01 -26.36 -18.13
CA MET A 1 -9.78 -26.19 -17.32
C MET A 1 -10.04 -26.42 -15.83
N LEU A 2 -11.09 -25.83 -15.26
CA LEU A 2 -11.45 -25.99 -13.83
C LEU A 2 -11.92 -27.41 -13.46
N GLN A 3 -12.68 -28.10 -14.32
CA GLN A 3 -13.09 -29.49 -14.09
C GLN A 3 -11.89 -30.45 -13.99
N ARG A 4 -10.90 -30.32 -14.90
CA ARG A 4 -9.67 -31.12 -14.85
C ARG A 4 -8.83 -30.85 -13.59
N PHE A 5 -8.97 -29.66 -12.98
CA PHE A 5 -8.32 -29.32 -11.73
C PHE A 5 -9.06 -29.90 -10.52
N ALA A 6 -10.38 -30.05 -10.59
CA ALA A 6 -11.19 -30.70 -9.56
C ALA A 6 -10.96 -32.22 -9.57
N GLU A 7 -11.03 -32.87 -10.72
CA GLU A 7 -10.79 -34.32 -10.90
C GLU A 7 -9.39 -34.73 -10.42
N ARG A 8 -8.36 -33.91 -10.74
CA ARG A 8 -6.99 -34.16 -10.28
C ARG A 8 -6.86 -34.03 -8.76
N ARG A 9 -7.66 -33.18 -8.11
CA ARG A 9 -7.64 -33.00 -6.66
C ARG A 9 -8.31 -34.16 -5.93
N GLU A 10 -9.41 -34.67 -6.48
CA GLU A 10 -10.09 -35.85 -5.94
C GLU A 10 -9.24 -37.11 -6.08
N GLY A 11 -8.59 -37.32 -7.23
CA GLY A 11 -7.68 -38.46 -7.41
C GLY A 11 -6.49 -38.46 -6.44
N ILE A 12 -5.94 -37.28 -6.11
CA ILE A 12 -4.87 -37.14 -5.09
C ILE A 12 -5.40 -37.45 -3.69
N TRP A 13 -6.64 -37.04 -3.39
CA TRP A 13 -7.30 -37.33 -2.10
C TRP A 13 -7.57 -38.83 -1.91
N GLU A 14 -8.06 -39.50 -2.94
CA GLU A 14 -8.34 -40.95 -2.93
C GLU A 14 -7.06 -41.77 -2.72
N GLN A 15 -5.99 -41.41 -3.46
CA GLN A 15 -4.70 -42.08 -3.41
C GLN A 15 -3.98 -41.84 -2.06
N SER A 16 -4.15 -40.66 -1.47
CA SER A 16 -3.59 -40.34 -0.15
C SER A 16 -4.31 -41.13 0.96
N ASN A 17 -5.62 -41.30 0.88
CA ASN A 17 -6.39 -42.01 1.90
C ASN A 17 -6.23 -43.54 1.83
N SER A 18 -6.01 -44.10 0.64
CA SER A 18 -5.80 -45.55 0.50
C SER A 18 -4.47 -46.03 1.12
N GLN A 19 -3.50 -45.14 1.29
CA GLN A 19 -2.22 -45.45 1.94
C GLN A 19 -2.23 -45.21 3.45
N LEU A 20 -3.19 -44.45 3.99
CA LEU A 20 -3.11 -43.96 5.37
C LEU A 20 -3.89 -44.76 6.42
N ASN A 21 -4.87 -45.59 6.07
CA ASN A 21 -5.48 -46.49 7.07
C ASN A 21 -6.37 -47.56 6.42
N PRO A 22 -6.03 -48.86 6.46
CA PRO A 22 -6.88 -49.92 5.92
C PRO A 22 -8.22 -50.10 6.67
N SER A 23 -8.34 -49.54 7.88
CA SER A 23 -9.50 -49.74 8.76
C SER A 23 -10.56 -48.63 8.69
N PHE A 24 -10.32 -47.56 7.94
CA PHE A 24 -11.31 -46.49 7.81
C PHE A 24 -12.31 -46.81 6.70
N ASN A 25 -13.43 -47.43 7.07
CA ASN A 25 -14.58 -47.64 6.20
C ASN A 25 -15.60 -46.50 6.37
N PRO A 26 -15.68 -45.53 5.44
CA PRO A 26 -16.60 -44.40 5.57
C PRO A 26 -18.08 -44.78 5.31
N ARG A 27 -18.37 -46.05 4.97
CA ARG A 27 -19.74 -46.56 4.75
C ARG A 27 -20.20 -47.55 5.84
N GLY A 28 -19.37 -47.84 6.83
CA GLY A 28 -19.78 -48.62 8.00
C GLY A 28 -20.35 -47.69 9.06
N GLY A 29 -21.56 -47.97 9.55
CA GLY A 29 -22.21 -47.27 10.65
C GLY A 29 -21.47 -47.45 11.98
N GLY A 30 -20.24 -46.95 12.05
CA GLY A 30 -19.50 -46.74 13.28
C GLY A 30 -20.12 -45.56 14.02
N VAL A 31 -20.65 -45.86 15.19
CA VAL A 31 -21.48 -45.01 16.02
C VAL A 31 -20.82 -43.64 16.28
N LEU A 32 -21.44 -42.57 15.76
CA LEU A 32 -21.20 -41.17 16.11
C LEU A 32 -21.69 -40.82 17.54
N SER A 33 -21.60 -41.74 18.52
CA SER A 33 -21.97 -41.46 19.93
C SER A 33 -20.81 -40.98 20.78
N ASP A 34 -19.58 -41.20 20.31
CA ASP A 34 -18.38 -40.93 21.12
C ASP A 34 -17.69 -39.62 20.73
N ALA A 35 -18.24 -38.91 19.73
CA ALA A 35 -17.91 -37.52 19.52
C ALA A 35 -18.55 -36.70 20.65
N LEU A 36 -17.72 -36.25 21.60
CA LEU A 36 -18.11 -35.32 22.66
C LEU A 36 -19.05 -34.26 22.07
N PRO A 37 -20.26 -34.07 22.63
CA PRO A 37 -21.22 -33.14 22.08
C PRO A 37 -20.57 -31.76 21.93
N LEU A 38 -20.86 -31.04 20.84
CA LEU A 38 -20.29 -29.71 20.54
C LEU A 38 -20.42 -28.73 21.73
N ALA A 39 -21.37 -28.97 22.63
CA ALA A 39 -21.57 -28.24 23.87
C ALA A 39 -20.49 -28.48 24.95
N GLU A 40 -19.77 -29.60 24.92
CA GLU A 40 -18.69 -29.96 25.84
C GLU A 40 -17.34 -29.44 25.32
N LEU A 41 -17.14 -29.47 23.99
CA LEU A 41 -16.03 -28.83 23.29
C LEU A 41 -15.97 -27.31 23.53
N LYS A 42 -17.14 -26.64 23.60
CA LYS A 42 -17.24 -25.22 23.98
C LYS A 42 -17.03 -24.95 25.47
N ARG A 43 -17.23 -25.95 26.35
CA ARG A 43 -17.02 -25.81 27.81
C ARG A 43 -15.54 -25.92 28.21
N HIS A 44 -14.72 -26.60 27.41
CA HIS A 44 -13.27 -26.76 27.65
C HIS A 44 -12.38 -25.92 26.72
N ALA A 45 -12.95 -25.22 25.73
CA ALA A 45 -12.25 -24.18 25.00
C ALA A 45 -12.01 -22.99 25.95
N THR A 46 -10.87 -23.02 26.64
CA THR A 46 -10.40 -21.89 27.43
C THR A 46 -10.38 -20.63 26.55
N PRO A 47 -10.76 -19.44 27.06
CA PRO A 47 -10.64 -18.18 26.31
C PRO A 47 -9.16 -17.79 26.03
N ALA A 48 -8.21 -18.67 26.33
CA ALA A 48 -6.77 -18.43 26.28
C ALA A 48 -6.15 -18.54 24.88
N PHE A 49 -6.88 -18.98 23.84
CA PHE A 49 -6.31 -19.10 22.50
C PHE A 49 -6.35 -17.80 21.67
N PHE A 50 -7.14 -16.79 22.07
CA PHE A 50 -7.15 -15.46 21.42
C PHE A 50 -7.32 -14.29 22.41
N PRO A 51 -6.42 -14.09 23.39
CA PRO A 51 -6.57 -13.04 24.40
C PRO A 51 -6.31 -11.60 23.87
N TYR A 52 -6.07 -11.41 22.57
CA TYR A 52 -5.61 -10.13 22.03
C TYR A 52 -6.65 -9.37 21.17
N PHE A 53 -7.78 -9.99 20.81
CA PHE A 53 -8.75 -9.37 19.90
C PHE A 53 -9.79 -8.45 20.57
N ASP A 54 -9.81 -8.32 21.90
CA ASP A 54 -10.82 -7.54 22.65
C ASP A 54 -10.28 -6.25 23.30
N LYS A 55 -9.23 -5.65 22.75
CA LYS A 55 -8.86 -4.28 23.15
C LYS A 55 -9.43 -3.27 22.16
N THR A 56 -10.42 -2.49 22.60
CA THR A 56 -10.85 -1.28 21.88
C THR A 56 -9.65 -0.34 21.75
N MET A 57 -9.16 -0.17 20.52
CA MET A 57 -8.07 0.75 20.25
C MET A 57 -8.54 2.19 20.45
N LYS A 58 -7.71 3.00 21.12
CA LYS A 58 -8.01 4.42 21.31
C LYS A 58 -7.91 5.14 19.96
N TYR A 59 -8.84 6.05 19.68
CA TYR A 59 -8.79 6.90 18.47
C TYR A 59 -7.50 7.72 18.37
N ARG A 60 -6.86 8.04 19.51
CA ARG A 60 -5.54 8.69 19.54
C ARG A 60 -4.45 7.82 18.90
N THR A 61 -4.48 6.51 19.14
CA THR A 61 -3.52 5.56 18.53
C THR A 61 -3.77 5.44 17.04
N PHE A 62 -5.04 5.39 16.63
CA PHE A 62 -5.41 5.42 15.21
C PHE A 62 -4.87 6.67 14.52
N ALA A 63 -5.15 7.86 15.07
CA ALA A 63 -4.66 9.12 14.51
C ALA A 63 -3.12 9.19 14.48
N ALA A 64 -2.46 8.72 15.54
CA ALA A 64 -1.00 8.65 15.60
C ALA A 64 -0.44 7.73 14.51
N MET A 65 -1.04 6.55 14.30
CA MET A 65 -0.63 5.64 13.22
C MET A 65 -0.74 6.31 11.86
N ILE A 66 -1.89 6.93 11.54
CA ILE A 66 -2.07 7.61 10.26
C ILE A 66 -1.04 8.73 10.07
N ALA A 67 -0.84 9.57 11.09
CA ALA A 67 0.10 10.68 11.03
C ALA A 67 1.54 10.20 10.85
N THR A 68 1.99 9.26 11.70
CA THR A 68 3.36 8.72 11.62
C THR A 68 3.59 8.03 10.28
N SER A 69 2.66 7.20 9.81
CA SER A 69 2.77 6.55 8.50
C SER A 69 2.83 7.56 7.35
N SER A 70 2.05 8.64 7.41
CA SER A 70 2.08 9.69 6.37
C SER A 70 3.41 10.43 6.35
N VAL A 71 3.99 10.74 7.51
CA VAL A 71 5.32 11.37 7.64
C VAL A 71 6.41 10.43 7.12
N VAL A 72 6.37 9.16 7.51
CA VAL A 72 7.32 8.15 7.02
C VAL A 72 7.21 8.02 5.50
N MET A 73 6.00 7.91 4.94
CA MET A 73 5.82 7.84 3.49
C MET A 73 6.31 9.08 2.77
N LEU A 74 6.08 10.28 3.32
CA LEU A 74 6.62 11.51 2.75
C LEU A 74 8.15 11.45 2.63
N GLY A 75 8.84 10.94 3.66
CA GLY A 75 10.29 10.73 3.61
C GLY A 75 10.70 9.66 2.59
N LEU A 76 10.01 8.51 2.57
CA LEU A 76 10.31 7.41 1.64
C LEU A 76 10.16 7.82 0.17
N MET A 77 9.24 8.74 -0.16
CA MET A 77 9.06 9.26 -1.52
C MET A 77 10.32 9.94 -2.08
N TYR A 78 11.24 10.41 -1.24
CA TYR A 78 12.50 11.01 -1.68
C TYR A 78 13.58 9.99 -2.07
N LEU A 79 13.49 8.75 -1.59
CA LEU A 79 14.52 7.73 -1.76
C LEU A 79 14.70 7.23 -3.20
N ASN A 80 13.76 7.52 -4.09
CA ASN A 80 13.84 7.11 -5.50
C ASN A 80 14.71 8.06 -6.36
N THR A 81 15.19 9.19 -5.82
CA THR A 81 15.95 10.18 -6.58
C THR A 81 17.37 9.68 -6.93
N TYR A 82 17.83 9.83 -8.19
CA TYR A 82 19.13 9.32 -8.67
C TYR A 82 20.36 9.91 -7.96
N SER A 83 20.34 11.22 -7.70
CA SER A 83 21.41 11.96 -7.01
C SER A 83 20.85 12.69 -5.79
N LEU A 84 21.66 12.80 -4.73
CA LEU A 84 21.30 13.56 -3.53
C LEU A 84 21.11 15.05 -3.83
N ASP A 85 21.86 15.59 -4.80
CA ASP A 85 21.77 16.99 -5.24
C ASP A 85 20.46 17.30 -5.99
N HIS A 86 19.62 16.29 -6.24
CA HIS A 86 18.31 16.44 -6.88
C HIS A 86 17.16 16.38 -5.86
N ILE A 87 17.47 16.34 -4.56
CA ILE A 87 16.47 16.34 -3.49
C ILE A 87 16.06 17.78 -3.19
N PHE A 88 14.85 18.15 -3.61
CA PHE A 88 14.24 19.44 -3.28
C PHE A 88 12.85 19.26 -2.70
N TRP A 89 12.43 20.20 -1.85
CA TRP A 89 11.07 20.27 -1.34
C TRP A 89 10.04 20.30 -2.49
N SER A 90 8.89 19.65 -2.27
CA SER A 90 7.80 19.60 -3.25
C SER A 90 6.44 19.62 -2.56
N GLU A 91 5.66 20.67 -2.85
CA GLU A 91 4.28 20.86 -2.42
C GLU A 91 3.40 19.72 -2.91
N THR A 92 3.59 19.28 -4.15
CA THR A 92 2.83 18.18 -4.74
C THR A 92 3.06 16.87 -3.98
N ARG A 93 4.30 16.56 -3.56
CA ARG A 93 4.58 15.37 -2.73
C ARG A 93 3.93 15.48 -1.36
N PHE A 94 3.99 16.67 -0.76
CA PHE A 94 3.35 16.94 0.52
C PHE A 94 1.83 16.73 0.47
N TYR A 95 1.13 17.28 -0.53
CA TYR A 95 -0.31 17.09 -0.70
C TYR A 95 -0.68 15.64 -1.04
N MET A 96 0.13 14.94 -1.82
CA MET A 96 -0.05 13.51 -2.07
C MET A 96 0.07 12.68 -0.78
N ALA A 97 1.03 12.99 0.10
CA ALA A 97 1.15 12.30 1.39
C ALA A 97 -0.10 12.50 2.26
N ILE A 98 -0.68 13.71 2.29
CA ILE A 98 -1.93 13.98 2.99
C ILE A 98 -3.10 13.20 2.36
N LEU A 99 -3.20 13.18 1.04
CA LEU A 99 -4.23 12.44 0.30
C LEU A 99 -4.17 10.93 0.61
N MET A 100 -2.97 10.36 0.62
CA MET A 100 -2.75 8.96 0.97
C MET A 100 -3.12 8.69 2.44
N GLY A 101 -2.74 9.59 3.36
CA GLY A 101 -3.12 9.49 4.77
C GLY A 101 -4.64 9.49 4.98
N ALA A 102 -5.37 10.38 4.31
CA ALA A 102 -6.84 10.44 4.35
C ALA A 102 -7.50 9.18 3.77
N THR A 103 -6.94 8.67 2.67
CA THR A 103 -7.40 7.41 2.05
C THR A 103 -7.17 6.23 2.99
N MET A 104 -5.99 6.14 3.59
CA MET A 104 -5.64 5.08 4.54
C MET A 104 -6.53 5.13 5.79
N ALA A 105 -6.82 6.32 6.32
CA ALA A 105 -7.75 6.47 7.44
C ALA A 105 -9.15 5.93 7.10
N THR A 106 -9.65 6.25 5.91
CA THR A 106 -10.94 5.77 5.40
C THR A 106 -10.96 4.25 5.26
N VAL A 107 -9.95 3.66 4.62
CA VAL A 107 -9.83 2.20 4.41
C VAL A 107 -9.72 1.47 5.75
N MET A 108 -8.81 1.89 6.63
CA MET A 108 -8.61 1.23 7.92
C MET A 108 -9.89 1.26 8.76
N LEU A 109 -10.57 2.40 8.82
CA LEU A 109 -11.83 2.51 9.57
C LEU A 109 -12.93 1.62 8.97
N ALA A 110 -12.97 1.48 7.64
CA ALA A 110 -13.93 0.62 6.94
C ALA A 110 -13.68 -0.88 7.19
N PHE A 111 -12.43 -1.34 7.25
CA PHE A 111 -12.14 -2.75 7.52
C PHE A 111 -12.20 -3.10 9.01
N MET A 112 -12.03 -2.11 9.89
CA MET A 112 -11.97 -2.28 11.34
C MET A 112 -13.23 -1.77 12.06
N PHE A 113 -14.40 -1.83 11.40
CA PHE A 113 -15.67 -1.31 11.94
C PHE A 113 -16.03 -1.82 13.35
N GLY A 114 -15.68 -3.07 13.68
CA GLY A 114 -15.98 -3.68 14.98
C GLY A 114 -15.12 -3.17 16.15
N MET A 115 -13.99 -2.52 15.87
CA MET A 115 -13.02 -2.11 16.89
C MET A 115 -13.33 -0.73 17.51
N TYR A 116 -14.06 0.11 16.78
CA TYR A 116 -14.35 1.50 17.14
C TYR A 116 -15.84 1.69 17.48
N LYS A 117 -16.18 1.65 18.78
CA LYS A 117 -17.58 1.61 19.27
C LYS A 117 -18.36 2.92 19.07
N ASN A 118 -17.70 4.07 18.95
CA ASN A 118 -18.37 5.37 18.86
C ASN A 118 -18.74 5.71 17.41
N LYS A 119 -20.00 5.46 17.03
CA LYS A 119 -20.53 5.75 15.69
C LYS A 119 -20.37 7.21 15.27
N LYS A 120 -20.56 8.18 16.19
CA LYS A 120 -20.42 9.61 15.87
C LYS A 120 -18.98 9.96 15.53
N ALA A 121 -18.02 9.43 16.29
CA ALA A 121 -16.59 9.63 16.02
C ALA A 121 -16.19 8.99 14.68
N ASN A 122 -16.67 7.78 14.39
CA ASN A 122 -16.39 7.11 13.11
C ASN A 122 -16.91 7.92 11.92
N ILE A 123 -18.16 8.38 11.99
CA ILE A 123 -18.74 9.24 10.94
C ILE A 123 -17.93 10.53 10.81
N GLY A 124 -17.53 11.15 11.92
CA GLY A 124 -16.68 12.34 11.92
C GLY A 124 -15.34 12.10 11.21
N ILE A 125 -14.69 10.95 11.45
CA ILE A 125 -13.44 10.59 10.77
C ILE A 125 -13.66 10.36 9.28
N PHE A 126 -14.75 9.70 8.88
CA PHE A 126 -15.07 9.50 7.46
C PHE A 126 -15.30 10.83 6.73
N VAL A 127 -16.14 11.70 7.29
CA VAL A 127 -16.44 13.01 6.71
C VAL A 127 -15.18 13.88 6.67
N GLY A 128 -14.43 13.93 7.77
CA GLY A 128 -13.16 14.66 7.83
C GLY A 128 -12.15 14.14 6.80
N SER A 129 -12.00 12.83 6.67
CA SER A 129 -11.12 12.21 5.67
C SER A 129 -11.56 12.53 4.25
N ALA A 130 -12.87 12.51 3.96
CA ALA A 130 -13.41 12.86 2.65
C ALA A 130 -13.13 14.33 2.28
N ILE A 131 -13.27 15.25 3.24
CA ILE A 131 -12.96 16.68 3.04
C ILE A 131 -11.46 16.85 2.78
N VAL A 132 -10.60 16.27 3.63
CA VAL A 132 -9.14 16.34 3.46
C VAL A 132 -8.74 15.75 2.11
N PHE A 133 -9.30 14.59 1.74
CA PHE A 133 -9.07 13.96 0.45
C PHE A 133 -9.44 14.88 -0.71
N ALA A 134 -10.65 15.47 -0.70
CA ALA A 134 -11.12 16.34 -1.77
C ALA A 134 -10.24 17.58 -1.91
N THR A 135 -9.87 18.21 -0.79
CA THR A 135 -8.99 19.39 -0.77
C THR A 135 -7.59 19.06 -1.26
N SER A 136 -6.98 17.98 -0.77
CA SER A 136 -5.65 17.55 -1.23
C SER A 136 -5.66 17.16 -2.70
N LEU A 137 -6.71 16.47 -3.17
CA LEU A 137 -6.86 16.11 -4.57
C LEU A 137 -6.98 17.37 -5.45
N PHE A 138 -7.77 18.36 -5.01
CA PHE A 138 -7.89 19.63 -5.70
C PHE A 138 -6.54 20.35 -5.79
N LEU A 139 -5.77 20.44 -4.71
CA LEU A 139 -4.46 21.08 -4.71
C LEU A 139 -3.47 20.36 -5.65
N VAL A 140 -3.40 19.03 -5.57
CA VAL A 140 -2.57 18.22 -6.46
C VAL A 140 -2.99 18.39 -7.93
N ARG A 141 -4.27 18.50 -8.24
CA ARG A 141 -4.75 18.58 -9.63
C ARG A 141 -4.70 19.98 -10.20
N SER A 142 -4.87 21.00 -9.38
CA SER A 142 -4.91 22.40 -9.82
C SER A 142 -3.52 23.01 -9.95
N GLN A 143 -2.53 22.52 -9.19
CA GLN A 143 -1.15 23.03 -9.18
C GLN A 143 -1.05 24.54 -8.86
N GLN A 144 -2.09 25.14 -8.26
CA GLN A 144 -2.16 26.59 -8.01
C GLN A 144 -1.09 27.14 -7.05
N THR A 145 -0.48 26.27 -6.25
CA THR A 145 0.52 26.65 -5.25
C THR A 145 1.95 26.40 -5.73
N VAL A 146 2.15 26.04 -6.99
CA VAL A 146 3.45 25.71 -7.59
C VAL A 146 3.87 26.89 -8.45
N ASP A 147 4.88 27.64 -8.00
CA ASP A 147 5.51 28.72 -8.75
C ASP A 147 6.69 28.21 -9.60
N ASP A 148 7.36 29.11 -10.34
CA ASP A 148 8.45 28.76 -11.26
C ASP A 148 9.58 27.98 -10.57
N VAL A 149 9.99 28.42 -9.38
CA VAL A 149 11.08 27.81 -8.61
C VAL A 149 10.65 26.46 -8.03
N SER A 150 9.45 26.38 -7.43
CA SER A 150 8.86 25.13 -6.93
C SER A 150 8.68 24.11 -8.05
N TRP A 151 8.24 24.56 -9.23
CA TRP A 151 8.10 23.74 -10.42
C TRP A 151 9.45 23.13 -10.82
N MET A 152 10.49 23.94 -10.98
CA MET A 152 11.83 23.46 -11.34
C MET A 152 12.40 22.51 -10.26
N LYS A 153 12.25 22.85 -8.98
CA LYS A 153 12.66 22.02 -7.84
C LYS A 153 11.96 20.66 -7.83
N THR A 154 10.71 20.58 -8.28
CA THR A 154 9.98 19.32 -8.42
C THR A 154 10.37 18.57 -9.71
N MET A 155 10.68 19.27 -10.80
CA MET A 155 11.03 18.66 -12.08
C MET A 155 12.44 18.06 -12.10
N ILE A 156 13.41 18.65 -11.40
CA ILE A 156 14.76 18.08 -11.28
C ILE A 156 14.73 16.62 -10.77
N PRO A 157 14.10 16.27 -9.63
CA PRO A 157 14.00 14.90 -9.19
C PRO A 157 13.12 14.03 -10.10
N HIS A 158 12.10 14.58 -10.75
CA HIS A 158 11.31 13.82 -11.74
C HIS A 158 12.19 13.35 -12.90
N HIS A 159 13.02 14.24 -13.45
CA HIS A 159 13.96 13.93 -14.51
C HIS A 159 15.05 12.96 -14.02
N SER A 160 15.54 13.18 -12.80
CA SER A 160 16.48 12.29 -12.10
C SER A 160 16.01 10.82 -12.10
N ILE A 161 14.73 10.56 -11.80
CA ILE A 161 14.15 9.20 -11.79
C ILE A 161 14.11 8.57 -13.19
N ALA A 162 13.79 9.36 -14.21
CA ALA A 162 13.76 8.88 -15.59
C ALA A 162 15.17 8.56 -16.11
N ILE A 163 16.20 9.33 -15.73
CA ILE A 163 17.62 8.98 -15.97
C ILE A 163 17.97 7.66 -15.27
N LEU A 164 17.70 7.54 -13.96
CA LEU A 164 17.96 6.31 -13.19
C LEU A 164 17.35 5.08 -13.85
N THR A 165 16.09 5.19 -14.28
CA THR A 165 15.33 4.10 -14.87
C THR A 165 15.89 3.75 -16.26
N SER A 166 16.19 4.74 -17.08
CA SER A 166 16.71 4.54 -18.45
C SER A 166 18.13 3.94 -18.46
N GLU A 167 18.97 4.32 -17.50
CA GLU A 167 20.32 3.78 -17.34
C GLU A 167 20.31 2.32 -16.86
N ARG A 168 19.40 1.97 -15.94
CA ARG A 168 19.41 0.66 -15.26
C ARG A 168 18.44 -0.36 -15.84
N ALA A 169 17.52 0.05 -16.71
CA ALA A 169 16.58 -0.86 -17.34
C ALA A 169 17.29 -1.85 -18.28
N ASN A 170 16.88 -3.12 -18.20
CA ASN A 170 17.35 -4.18 -19.09
C ASN A 170 16.66 -4.09 -20.46
N ILE A 171 17.10 -3.16 -21.30
CA ILE A 171 16.53 -2.89 -22.63
C ILE A 171 17.38 -3.58 -23.70
N SER A 172 16.79 -4.52 -24.43
CA SER A 172 17.47 -5.30 -25.48
C SER A 172 17.14 -4.87 -26.91
N ASP A 173 15.96 -4.28 -27.17
CA ASP A 173 15.61 -3.77 -28.51
C ASP A 173 16.44 -2.49 -28.80
N PRO A 174 17.25 -2.46 -29.88
CA PRO A 174 18.11 -1.32 -30.18
C PRO A 174 17.37 0.01 -30.37
N ARG A 175 16.12 -0.02 -30.86
CA ARG A 175 15.30 1.19 -31.03
C ARG A 175 14.88 1.76 -29.69
N VAL A 176 14.57 0.89 -28.73
CA VAL A 176 14.19 1.29 -27.37
C VAL A 176 15.43 1.75 -26.59
N ARG A 177 16.60 1.12 -26.78
CA ARG A 177 17.86 1.59 -26.19
C ARG A 177 18.20 3.00 -26.70
N LYS A 178 18.12 3.22 -28.01
CA LYS A 178 18.34 4.55 -28.60
C LYS A 178 17.41 5.61 -27.99
N LEU A 179 16.12 5.31 -27.84
CA LEU A 179 15.17 6.20 -27.17
C LEU A 179 15.56 6.48 -25.70
N ALA A 180 16.00 5.47 -24.97
CA ALA A 180 16.44 5.63 -23.58
C ALA A 180 17.68 6.54 -23.47
N ASP A 181 18.63 6.39 -24.39
CA ASP A 181 19.85 7.22 -24.43
C ASP A 181 19.52 8.69 -24.78
N GLU A 182 18.60 8.92 -25.72
CA GLU A 182 18.08 10.25 -26.06
C GLU A 182 17.37 10.92 -24.86
N ILE A 183 16.57 10.15 -24.10
CA ILE A 183 15.92 10.64 -22.87
C ILE A 183 16.98 11.03 -21.83
N ILE A 184 18.02 10.22 -21.63
CA ILE A 184 19.08 10.52 -20.65
C ILE A 184 19.79 11.84 -21.00
N GLU A 185 20.15 12.02 -22.27
CA GLU A 185 20.85 13.23 -22.72
C GLU A 185 20.00 14.49 -22.53
N ALA A 186 18.75 14.45 -23.02
CA ALA A 186 17.82 15.57 -22.90
C ALA A 186 17.60 15.97 -21.43
N GLN A 187 17.32 14.99 -20.57
CA GLN A 187 16.98 15.27 -19.19
C GLN A 187 18.18 15.75 -18.36
N ARG A 188 19.41 15.33 -18.67
CA ARG A 188 20.62 15.87 -18.04
C ARG A 188 20.79 17.36 -18.37
N LYS A 189 20.54 17.75 -19.62
CA LYS A 189 20.60 19.14 -20.06
C LYS A 189 19.52 19.98 -19.36
N GLU A 190 18.29 19.51 -19.33
CA GLU A 190 17.17 20.20 -18.68
C GLU A 190 17.40 20.37 -17.17
N ILE A 191 17.99 19.38 -16.48
CA ILE A 191 18.40 19.51 -15.08
C ILE A 191 19.42 20.64 -14.89
N ALA A 192 20.42 20.74 -15.77
CA ALA A 192 21.44 21.79 -15.67
C ALA A 192 20.83 23.18 -15.87
N GLU A 193 19.95 23.32 -16.86
CA GLU A 193 19.22 24.56 -17.15
C GLU A 193 18.32 24.98 -15.97
N MET A 194 17.52 24.06 -15.42
CA MET A 194 16.69 24.34 -14.24
C MET A 194 17.52 24.76 -13.02
N LYS A 195 18.67 24.11 -12.77
CA LYS A 195 19.55 24.50 -11.66
C LYS A 195 20.11 25.91 -11.84
N GLN A 196 20.46 26.29 -13.07
CA GLN A 196 20.93 27.64 -13.38
C GLN A 196 19.82 28.67 -13.15
N LEU A 197 18.62 28.45 -13.70
CA LEU A 197 17.49 29.36 -13.55
C LEU A 197 17.05 29.53 -12.08
N ILE A 198 17.06 28.46 -11.28
CA ILE A 198 16.80 28.56 -9.83
C ILE A 198 17.84 29.49 -9.18
N ALA A 199 19.13 29.33 -9.49
CA ALA A 199 20.17 30.17 -8.91
C ALA A 199 20.03 31.65 -9.31
N GLU A 200 19.56 31.94 -10.52
CA GLU A 200 19.30 33.30 -11.01
C GLU A 200 18.06 33.94 -10.38
N LEU A 201 17.03 33.16 -10.05
CA LEU A 201 15.79 33.66 -9.44
C LEU A 201 15.86 33.79 -7.91
N GLU A 202 16.70 33.00 -7.24
CA GLU A 202 16.89 33.04 -5.79
C GLU A 202 18.08 33.91 -5.32
N GLY A 203 18.97 34.29 -6.25
CA GLY A 203 20.16 35.12 -5.99
C GLY A 203 19.94 36.60 -6.22
#